data_AF-A0AAN9VTA5-F1
#
_entry.id   AF-A0AAN9VTA5-F1
#
_cell.length_a   1.000
_cell.length_b   1.000
_cell.length_c   1.000
_cell.angle_alpha   90.00
_cell.angle_beta   90.00
_cell.angle_gamma   90.00
#
_symmetry.space_group_name_H-M   'P 1'
#
loop_
_entity.id
_entity.type
_entity.pdbx_description
1 polymer ?
#
loop_
_entity_poly.entity_id
_entity_poly.type
_entity_poly.pdbx_seq_one_letter_code
_entity_poly.pdbx_strand_id
1 'polypeptide(L)'
;MAISISLDGSHSGVPGFLPRETAQHHREKIIGLVREALTVSGISPDNIDVVCYTKGPGMGAPLIMVALVARIIAQIWNKPIIGVNHCIVILKWED
;
A
#
# COMPACT_ATOMS: atom_id res chain seq x y z
N MET A 1 2.92 -6.49 -14.89
CA MET A 1 1.93 -6.03 -13.90
C MET A 1 2.61 -5.33 -12.72
N ALA A 2 1.98 -4.30 -12.13
CA ALA A 2 2.46 -3.62 -10.92
C ALA A 2 1.52 -3.90 -9.73
N ILE A 3 2.07 -4.02 -8.52
CA ILE A 3 1.28 -4.01 -7.27
C ILE A 3 1.39 -2.65 -6.61
N SER A 4 0.27 -2.04 -6.21
CA SER A 4 0.24 -0.76 -5.49
C SER A 4 -0.26 -0.96 -4.07
N ILE A 5 0.48 -0.49 -3.07
CA ILE A 5 0.09 -0.60 -1.66
C ILE A 5 -0.35 0.77 -1.16
N SER A 6 -1.62 0.89 -0.80
CA SER A 6 -2.24 2.06 -0.18
C SER A 6 -3.41 1.60 0.69
N LEU A 7 -3.66 2.30 1.81
CA LEU A 7 -4.73 1.97 2.74
C LEU A 7 -5.39 3.26 3.23
N ASP A 8 -6.70 3.22 3.41
CA ASP A 8 -7.52 4.28 3.96
C ASP A 8 -7.79 4.05 5.46
N GLY A 9 -8.27 5.09 6.14
CA GLY A 9 -8.64 5.02 7.55
C GLY A 9 -10.05 4.44 7.71
N SER A 10 -10.24 3.48 8.61
CA SER A 10 -11.57 3.06 9.05
C SER A 10 -11.67 3.08 10.58
N HIS A 11 -12.71 3.75 11.10
CA HIS A 11 -13.06 3.76 12.52
C HIS A 11 -14.53 4.20 12.70
N SER A 12 -15.23 3.56 13.63
CA SER A 12 -16.62 3.86 13.99
C SER A 12 -16.66 4.33 15.45
N GLY A 13 -16.72 5.65 15.69
CA GLY A 13 -17.08 6.17 17.02
C GLY A 13 -16.31 7.38 17.57
N VAL A 14 -15.32 7.94 16.87
CA VAL A 14 -14.52 9.11 17.34
C VAL A 14 -14.36 10.11 16.19
N PRO A 15 -14.36 11.44 16.42
CA PRO A 15 -14.23 12.41 15.34
C PRO A 15 -12.79 12.42 14.80
N GLY A 16 -12.60 11.81 13.63
CA GLY A 16 -11.33 11.82 12.90
C GLY A 16 -10.42 10.61 13.18
N PHE A 17 -9.42 10.47 12.33
CA PHE A 17 -8.47 9.36 12.37
C PHE A 17 -7.18 9.79 13.07
N LEU A 18 -6.85 9.14 14.19
CA LEU A 18 -5.58 9.36 14.85
C LEU A 18 -4.45 8.65 14.08
N PRO A 19 -3.34 9.34 13.75
CA PRO A 19 -2.26 8.74 12.93
C PRO A 19 -1.72 7.41 13.47
N ARG A 20 -1.66 7.26 14.80
CA ARG A 20 -1.21 6.03 15.45
C ARG A 20 -2.18 4.87 15.24
N GLU A 21 -3.47 5.10 15.43
CA GLU A 21 -4.52 4.09 15.28
C GLU A 21 -4.64 3.67 13.82
N THR A 22 -4.58 4.63 12.89
CA THR A 22 -4.54 4.34 11.45
C THR A 22 -3.33 3.49 11.08
N ALA A 23 -2.14 3.80 11.59
CA ALA A 23 -0.95 2.99 11.34
C ALA A 23 -1.07 1.57 11.90
N GLN A 24 -1.69 1.41 13.08
CA GLN A 24 -1.99 0.10 13.65
C GLN A 24 -2.96 -0.69 12.78
N HIS A 25 -4.07 -0.06 12.35
CA HIS A 25 -5.01 -0.67 11.42
C HIS A 25 -4.31 -1.14 10.14
N HIS A 26 -3.43 -0.31 9.56
CA HIS A 26 -2.68 -0.68 8.38
C HIS A 26 -1.78 -1.90 8.63
N ARG A 27 -1.08 -1.94 9.75
CA ARG A 27 -0.24 -3.08 10.15
C ARG A 27 -1.04 -4.39 10.19
N GLU A 28 -2.27 -4.35 10.69
CA GLU A 28 -3.12 -5.53 10.86
C GLU A 28 -3.72 -6.01 9.53
N LYS A 29 -4.00 -5.11 8.58
CA LYS A 29 -4.74 -5.43 7.35
C LYS A 29 -3.87 -5.64 6.11
N ILE A 30 -2.74 -4.96 6.01
CA ILE A 30 -2.00 -4.80 4.74
C ILE A 30 -1.54 -6.12 4.10
N ILE A 31 -1.09 -7.10 4.91
CA ILE A 31 -0.64 -8.39 4.40
C ILE A 31 -1.82 -9.23 3.90
N GLY A 32 -2.96 -9.19 4.60
CA GLY A 32 -4.19 -9.85 4.18
C GLY A 32 -4.65 -9.33 2.82
N LEU A 33 -4.67 -8.01 2.65
CA LEU A 33 -5.06 -7.35 1.42
C LEU A 33 -4.12 -7.63 0.24
N VAL A 34 -2.80 -7.68 0.48
CA VAL A 34 -1.84 -8.07 -0.57
C VAL A 34 -2.13 -9.50 -1.05
N ARG A 35 -2.39 -10.44 -0.13
CA ARG A 35 -2.71 -11.83 -0.49
C ARG A 35 -4.04 -11.94 -1.22
N GLU A 36 -5.04 -11.19 -0.78
CA GLU A 36 -6.34 -11.12 -1.43
C GLU A 36 -6.20 -10.56 -2.86
N ALA A 37 -5.44 -9.48 -3.05
CA ALA A 37 -5.19 -8.90 -4.36
C ALA A 37 -4.50 -9.87 -5.33
N LEU A 38 -3.52 -10.65 -4.85
CA LEU A 38 -2.90 -11.72 -5.67
C LEU A 38 -3.90 -12.82 -6.02
N THR A 39 -4.73 -13.22 -5.06
CA THR A 39 -5.77 -14.24 -5.26
C THR A 39 -6.80 -13.76 -6.31
N VAL A 40 -7.31 -12.55 -6.17
CA VAL A 40 -8.32 -11.96 -7.06
C VAL A 40 -7.78 -11.74 -8.47
N SER A 41 -6.54 -11.26 -8.59
CA SER A 41 -5.90 -11.08 -9.91
C SER A 41 -5.48 -12.40 -10.57
N GLY A 42 -5.35 -13.48 -9.80
CA GLY A 42 -4.85 -14.77 -10.30
C GLY A 42 -3.38 -14.76 -10.70
N ILE A 43 -2.62 -13.75 -10.27
CA ILE A 43 -1.25 -13.53 -10.75
C ILE A 43 -0.23 -13.94 -9.69
N SER A 44 0.74 -14.76 -10.13
CA SER A 44 1.89 -15.15 -9.31
C SER A 44 2.82 -13.95 -9.06
N PRO A 45 3.45 -13.84 -7.87
CA PRO A 45 4.52 -12.89 -7.61
C PRO A 45 5.62 -12.84 -8.67
N ASP A 46 5.92 -13.95 -9.33
CA ASP A 46 6.95 -14.02 -10.38
C ASP A 46 6.62 -13.14 -11.59
N ASN A 47 5.33 -12.98 -11.89
CA ASN A 47 4.80 -12.20 -13.00
C ASN A 47 4.60 -10.70 -12.65
N ILE A 48 5.03 -10.27 -11.47
CA ILE A 48 5.06 -8.86 -11.08
C ILE A 48 6.36 -8.26 -11.60
N ASP A 49 6.26 -7.12 -12.28
CA ASP A 49 7.44 -6.43 -12.81
C ASP A 49 8.00 -5.43 -11.80
N VAL A 50 7.13 -4.83 -10.99
CA VAL A 50 7.48 -3.73 -10.09
C VAL A 50 6.51 -3.64 -8.90
N VAL A 51 7.05 -3.23 -7.75
CA VAL A 51 6.28 -2.90 -6.55
C VAL A 51 6.16 -1.38 -6.43
N CYS A 52 4.94 -0.87 -6.32
CA CYS A 52 4.64 0.54 -6.15
C CYS A 52 4.05 0.80 -4.77
N TYR A 53 4.36 1.97 -4.18
CA TYR A 53 3.77 2.39 -2.91
C TYR A 53 3.57 3.89 -2.85
N THR A 54 2.60 4.34 -2.07
CA THR A 54 2.39 5.77 -1.84
C THR A 54 3.53 6.34 -0.99
N LYS A 55 4.33 7.24 -1.56
CA LYS A 55 5.42 7.95 -0.88
C LYS A 55 4.93 9.19 -0.13
N GLY A 56 3.78 9.73 -0.53
CA GLY A 56 3.14 10.90 0.07
C GLY A 56 2.52 11.84 -0.99
N PRO A 57 1.93 12.98 -0.57
CA PRO A 57 1.75 13.42 0.82
C PRO A 57 0.71 12.57 1.59
N GLY A 58 0.66 12.72 2.93
CA GLY A 58 -0.26 11.97 3.79
C GLY A 58 0.19 11.91 5.26
N MET A 59 -0.50 11.12 6.08
CA MET A 59 -0.14 10.94 7.50
C MET A 59 1.18 10.17 7.65
N GLY A 60 2.12 10.71 8.44
CA GLY A 60 3.47 10.16 8.57
C GLY A 60 3.53 8.69 9.02
N ALA A 61 2.86 8.34 10.12
CA ALA A 61 2.90 6.97 10.65
C ALA A 61 2.32 5.92 9.68
N PRO A 62 1.14 6.14 9.05
CA PRO A 62 0.64 5.28 7.97
C PRO A 62 1.56 5.17 6.75
N LEU A 63 2.13 6.28 6.28
CA LEU A 63 3.05 6.27 5.14
C LEU A 63 4.31 5.42 5.41
N ILE A 64 4.87 5.51 6.61
CA ILE A 64 6.02 4.68 7.02
C ILE A 64 5.65 3.20 7.00
N MET A 65 4.47 2.84 7.51
CA MET A 65 4.01 1.44 7.52
C MET A 65 3.86 0.87 6.10
N VAL A 66 3.22 1.61 5.19
CA VAL A 66 3.07 1.22 3.79
C VAL A 66 4.42 1.09 3.08
N ALA A 67 5.31 2.08 3.27
CA ALA A 67 6.64 2.06 2.68
C ALA A 67 7.50 0.87 3.16
N LEU A 68 7.40 0.52 4.45
CA LEU A 68 8.11 -0.63 5.02
C LEU A 68 7.65 -1.94 4.37
N VAL A 69 6.33 -2.15 4.28
CA VAL A 69 5.76 -3.37 3.70
C VAL A 69 6.13 -3.50 2.22
N ALA A 70 6.03 -2.41 1.46
CA ALA A 70 6.39 -2.41 0.05
C ALA A 70 7.87 -2.76 -0.17
N ARG A 71 8.77 -2.22 0.65
CA ARG A 71 10.21 -2.55 0.60
C ARG A 71 10.47 -4.02 0.89
N ILE A 72 9.86 -4.56 1.95
CA ILE A 72 10.00 -5.97 2.32
C ILE A 72 9.50 -6.87 1.18
N ILE A 73 8.33 -6.59 0.62
CA ILE A 73 7.76 -7.35 -0.50
C ILE A 73 8.67 -7.29 -1.72
N ALA A 74 9.13 -6.09 -2.11
CA ALA A 74 10.04 -5.91 -3.23
C ALA A 74 11.35 -6.70 -3.04
N GLN A 75 11.88 -6.73 -1.82
CA GLN A 75 13.07 -7.52 -1.49
C GLN A 75 12.81 -9.03 -1.56
N ILE A 76 11.70 -9.51 -0.98
CA ILE A 76 11.35 -10.94 -0.99
C ILE A 76 11.14 -11.44 -2.43
N TRP A 77 10.46 -10.66 -3.27
CA TRP A 77 10.19 -11.02 -4.66
C TRP A 77 11.29 -10.62 -5.64
N ASN A 78 12.38 -10.00 -5.13
CA ASN A 78 13.48 -9.47 -5.93
C ASN A 78 12.99 -8.60 -7.11
N LYS A 79 12.09 -7.66 -6.82
CA LYS A 79 11.49 -6.75 -7.80
C LYS A 79 11.91 -5.30 -7.55
N PRO A 80 12.03 -4.47 -8.60
CA PRO A 80 12.23 -3.03 -8.42
C PRO A 80 11.07 -2.40 -7.64
N ILE A 81 11.35 -1.29 -6.96
CA ILE A 81 10.37 -0.55 -6.16
C ILE A 81 10.27 0.91 -6.59
N ILE A 82 9.04 1.43 -6.74
CA ILE A 82 8.77 2.81 -7.12
C ILE A 82 7.88 3.49 -6.07
N GLY A 83 8.33 4.63 -5.57
CA GLY A 83 7.51 5.50 -4.71
C GLY A 83 6.66 6.42 -5.57
N VAL A 84 5.35 6.41 -5.34
CA VAL A 84 4.36 7.16 -6.13
C VAL A 84 3.80 8.32 -5.32
N ASN A 85 3.58 9.46 -5.97
CA ASN A 85 2.90 10.60 -5.36
C ASN A 85 1.38 10.36 -5.30
N HIS A 86 0.79 10.56 -4.12
CA HIS A 86 -0.63 10.28 -3.85
C HIS A 86 -1.59 11.12 -4.70
N CYS A 87 -1.25 12.36 -5.03
CA CYS A 87 -2.13 13.22 -5.82
C CYS A 87 -2.02 12.90 -7.32
N ILE A 88 -0.80 12.68 -7.80
CA ILE A 88 -0.54 12.38 -9.22
C ILE A 88 -1.12 11.02 -9.60
N VAL A 89 -1.05 10.03 -8.69
CA VAL A 89 -1.56 8.70 -8.99
C VAL A 89 -3.04 8.75 -9.31
N ILE A 90 -3.85 9.45 -8.49
CA ILE A 90 -5.30 9.56 -8.67
C ILE A 90 -5.66 10.10 -10.06
N LEU A 91 -4.89 11.04 -10.61
CA LEU A 91 -5.14 11.60 -11.93
C LEU A 91 -4.83 10.65 -13.10
N LYS A 92 -3.98 9.64 -12.89
CA LYS A 92 -3.49 8.76 -13.96
C LYS A 92 -4.25 7.43 -14.09
N TRP A 93 -5.23 7.16 -13.23
CA TRP A 93 -6.02 5.91 -13.26
C TRP A 93 -7.37 6.04 -13.96
N GLU A 94 -7.77 7.24 -14.41
CA GLU A 94 -9.02 7.47 -15.16
C GLU A 94 -8.84 7.48 -16.70
N ASP A 95 -7.61 7.37 -17.19
CA ASP A 95 -7.25 7.26 -18.62
C ASP A 95 -6.93 5.81 -19.01
#